data_AF-A0A9D6PP88-F1
#
_entry.id   AF-A0A9D6PP88-F1
#
_cell.length_a   1.000
_cell.length_b   1.000
_cell.length_c   1.000
_cell.angle_alpha   90.00
_cell.angle_beta   90.00
_cell.angle_gamma   90.00
#
_symmetry.space_group_name_H-M   'P 1'
#
loop_
_entity.id
_entity.type
_entity.pdbx_description
1 polymer ?
#
loop_
_entity_poly.entity_id
_entity_poly.type
_entity_poly.pdbx_seq_one_letter_code
_entity_poly.pdbx_strand_id
1 'polypeptide(L)' 'MKETIYELEVRPNIPEALSGLHDLASNLLYSWDRNTRGLFYRLDYVLWEQCDHNPKLFLNRVSQQVLEDA' A
#
# COMPACT_ATOMS: atom_id res chain seq x y z
N MET A 1 23.36 21.21 24.57
CA MET A 1 22.90 21.24 23.16
C MET A 1 21.57 20.51 23.14
N LYS A 2 20.48 21.12 22.67
CA LYS A 2 19.19 20.41 22.55
C LYS A 2 19.26 19.55 21.30
N GLU A 3 19.20 18.23 21.46
CA GLU A 3 19.07 17.32 20.34
C GLU A 3 17.69 17.51 19.70
N THR A 4 17.66 17.75 18.40
CA THR A 4 16.43 17.86 17.61
C THR A 4 16.13 16.49 17.03
N ILE A 5 15.00 15.90 17.42
CA ILE A 5 14.51 14.65 16.86
C ILE A 5 13.72 14.97 15.59
N TYR A 6 14.04 14.28 14.50
CA TYR A 6 13.29 14.35 13.24
C TYR A 6 12.56 13.03 13.02
N GLU A 7 11.27 13.11 12.70
CA GLU A 7 10.48 11.95 12.30
C GLU A 7 10.61 11.80 10.77
N LEU A 8 11.07 10.63 10.33
CA LEU A 8 11.22 10.30 8.92
C LEU A 8 10.24 9.18 8.56
N GLU A 9 9.29 9.50 7.68
CA GLU A 9 8.39 8.51 7.09
C GLU A 9 8.91 8.16 5.69
N VAL A 10 9.32 6.91 5.50
CA VAL A 10 9.71 6.40 4.18
C VAL A 10 8.49 5.73 3.54
N ARG A 11 8.07 6.26 2.39
CA ARG A 11 7.00 5.68 1.59
C ARG A 11 7.57 5.06 0.32
N PRO A 12 7.09 3.89 -0.11
CA PRO A 12 7.51 3.29 -1.37
C PRO A 12 7.02 4.13 -2.54
N ASN A 13 7.76 4.08 -3.65
CA ASN A 13 7.41 4.78 -4.88
C ASN A 13 6.53 3.86 -5.74
N ILE A 14 5.26 4.21 -5.89
CA ILE A 14 4.33 3.45 -6.72
C ILE A 14 4.61 3.75 -8.21
N PRO A 15 4.95 2.75 -9.04
CA PRO A 15 5.16 2.93 -10.47
C PRO A 15 3.91 3.49 -11.16
N GLU A 16 4.08 4.24 -12.25
CA GLU A 16 2.96 4.83 -13.01
C GLU A 16 1.95 3.78 -13.50
N ALA A 17 2.43 2.59 -13.87
CA ALA A 17 1.60 1.45 -14.26
C ALA A 17 0.64 0.98 -13.15
N LEU A 18 1.00 1.22 -11.89
CA LEU A 18 0.22 0.84 -10.70
C LEU A 18 -0.46 2.05 -10.04
N SER A 19 -0.43 3.24 -10.67
CA SER A 19 -1.06 4.46 -10.15
C SER A 19 -2.54 4.27 -9.78
N GLY A 20 -3.27 3.45 -10.56
CA GLY A 20 -4.68 3.13 -10.29
C GLY A 20 -4.93 2.42 -8.94
N LEU A 21 -3.92 1.76 -8.35
CA LEU A 21 -4.04 1.21 -7.00
C LEU A 21 -4.20 2.31 -5.95
N HIS A 22 -3.58 3.48 -6.16
CA HIS A 22 -3.73 4.62 -5.26
C HIS A 22 -5.17 5.13 -5.26
N ASP A 23 -5.77 5.25 -6.45
CA ASP A 23 -7.17 5.65 -6.59
C ASP A 23 -8.12 4.64 -5.94
N LEU A 24 -7.89 3.33 -6.17
CA LEU A 24 -8.65 2.27 -5.54
C LEU A 24 -8.49 2.25 -4.01
N ALA A 25 -7.29 2.52 -3.49
CA ALA A 25 -7.05 2.64 -2.06
C ALA A 25 -7.70 3.89 -1.45
N SER A 26 -7.91 4.93 -2.24
CA SER A 26 -8.55 6.18 -1.82
C SER A 26 -10.08 6.09 -1.74
N ASN A 27 -10.69 5.11 -2.41
CA ASN A 27 -12.13 4.98 -2.55
C ASN A 27 -12.71 3.91 -1.61
N LEU A 28 -13.79 4.22 -0.87
CA LEU A 28 -14.46 3.26 0.03
C LEU A 28 -15.00 2.01 -0.69
N LEU A 29 -15.07 2.02 -2.03
CA LEU A 29 -15.41 0.89 -2.88
C LEU A 29 -14.68 -0.41 -2.50
N TYR A 30 -13.42 -0.34 -2.06
CA TYR A 30 -12.65 -1.54 -1.66
C TYR A 30 -13.27 -2.32 -0.49
N SER A 31 -14.14 -1.69 0.31
CA SER A 31 -14.79 -2.33 1.45
C SER A 31 -15.81 -3.39 1.03
N TRP A 32 -16.39 -3.27 -0.16
CA TRP A 32 -17.39 -4.20 -0.69
C TRP A 32 -16.97 -4.89 -1.99
N ASP A 33 -16.01 -4.33 -2.74
CA ASP A 33 -15.56 -4.91 -4.01
C ASP A 33 -14.46 -5.96 -3.81
N ARG A 34 -14.81 -7.23 -4.08
CA ARG A 34 -13.89 -8.36 -3.98
C ARG A 34 -12.77 -8.29 -5.01
N ASN A 35 -13.01 -7.70 -6.18
CA ASN A 35 -12.00 -7.60 -7.24
C ASN A 35 -10.87 -6.67 -6.81
N THR A 36 -11.21 -5.51 -6.25
CA THR A 36 -10.27 -4.54 -5.69
C THR A 36 -9.44 -5.17 -4.58
N ARG A 37 -10.08 -5.83 -3.60
CA ARG A 37 -9.37 -6.57 -2.54
C ARG A 37 -8.44 -7.65 -3.11
N GLY A 38 -8.89 -8.33 -4.16
CA GLY A 38 -8.12 -9.36 -4.85
C GLY A 38 -6.88 -8.84 -5.57
N LEU A 39 -6.78 -7.54 -5.87
CA LEU A 39 -5.54 -6.94 -6.41
C LEU A 39 -4.47 -6.85 -5.33
N PHE A 40 -4.81 -6.27 -4.17
CA PHE A 40 -3.88 -6.15 -3.04
C PHE A 40 -3.48 -7.52 -2.48
N TYR A 41 -4.42 -8.47 -2.42
CA TYR A 41 -4.13 -9.85 -2.03
C TYR A 41 -3.14 -10.55 -2.97
N ARG A 42 -3.23 -10.28 -4.29
CA ARG A 42 -2.32 -10.86 -5.30
C ARG A 42 -0.91 -10.26 -5.25
N LEU A 43 -0.79 -9.01 -4.83
CA LEU A 43 0.51 -8.34 -4.66
C LEU A 43 1.29 -8.94 -3.49
N ASP A 44 0.68 -8.99 -2.31
CA ASP A 44 1.30 -9.59 -1.13
C ASP A 44 0.22 -10.02 -0.13
N TYR A 45 -0.03 -11.33 -0.06
CA TYR A 45 -1.06 -11.87 0.82
C TYR A 45 -0.71 -11.69 2.30
N VAL A 46 0.57 -11.77 2.67
CA VAL A 46 1.01 -11.69 4.08
C VAL A 46 0.81 -10.28 4.58
N LEU A 47 1.29 -9.32 3.80
CA LEU A 47 1.18 -7.91 4.16
C LEU A 47 -0.28 -7.45 4.15
N TRP A 48 -1.08 -7.97 3.23
CA TRP A 48 -2.50 -7.66 3.15
C TRP A 48 -3.26 -8.06 4.43
N GLU A 49 -3.01 -9.26 4.96
CA GLU A 49 -3.58 -9.71 6.24
C GLU A 49 -3.04 -8.86 7.41
N GLN A 50 -1.74 -8.53 7.42
CA GLN A 50 -1.13 -7.69 8.48
C GLN A 50 -1.65 -6.26 8.50
N CYS A 51 -2.15 -5.75 7.37
CA CYS A 51 -2.74 -4.43 7.25
C CYS A 51 -4.23 -4.40 7.56
N ASP A 52 -4.82 -5.52 8.04
CA ASP A 52 -6.25 -5.67 8.30
C ASP A 52 -7.10 -5.23 7.10
N HIS A 53 -6.69 -5.66 5.90
CA HIS A 53 -7.37 -5.33 4.64
C HIS A 53 -7.47 -3.82 4.34
N ASN A 54 -6.57 -3.00 4.89
CA ASN A 54 -6.50 -1.58 4.62
C ASN A 54 -5.54 -1.29 3.44
N PRO A 55 -6.06 -0.90 2.25
CA PRO A 55 -5.24 -0.68 1.07
C PRO A 55 -4.32 0.54 1.17
N LYS A 56 -4.69 1.58 1.94
CA LYS A 56 -3.78 2.72 2.16
C LYS A 56 -2.60 2.32 3.03
N LEU A 57 -2.85 1.53 4.08
CA LEU A 57 -1.78 1.04 4.94
C LEU A 57 -0.86 0.07 4.19
N PHE A 58 -1.45 -0.80 3.37
CA PHE A 58 -0.73 -1.71 2.50
C PHE A 58 0.22 -0.96 1.57
N LEU A 59 -0.26 0.04 0.83
CA LEU A 59 0.56 0.82 -0.10
C LEU A 59 1.69 1.59 0.59
N ASN A 60 1.55 1.94 1.87
CA ASN A 60 2.64 2.57 2.63
C ASN A 60 3.68 1.58 3.17
N ARG A 61 3.34 0.28 3.25
CA ARG A 61 4.20 -0.75 3.85
C ARG A 61 4.77 -1.75 2.84
N VAL A 62 4.20 -1.81 1.65
CA VAL A 62 4.64 -2.73 0.60
C VAL A 62 6.06 -2.41 0.20
N SER A 63 6.88 -3.45 0.03
CA SER A 63 8.26 -3.27 -0.39
C SER A 63 8.31 -2.76 -1.83
N GLN A 64 9.31 -1.92 -2.12
CA GLN A 64 9.53 -1.42 -3.48
C GLN A 64 9.71 -2.57 -4.48
N GLN A 65 10.40 -3.65 -4.08
CA GLN A 65 10.63 -4.83 -4.92
C GLN A 65 9.32 -5.47 -5.38
N VAL A 66 8.33 -5.61 -4.50
CA VAL A 66 7.02 -6.17 -4.84
C VAL A 66 6.28 -5.29 -5.85
N LEU A 67 6.43 -3.96 -5.76
CA LEU A 67 5.82 -3.05 -6.73
C LEU A 67 6.52 -3.06 -8.09
N GLU A 68 7.82 -3.37 -8.13
CA GLU A 68 8.62 -3.45 -9.35
C GLU A 68 8.46 -4.79 -10.09
N ASP A 69 8.20 -5.87 -9.35
CA ASP A 69 8.00 -7.21 -9.90
C ASP A 69 6.56 -7.47 -10.40
N ALA A 70 5.61 -6.61 -10.03
CA ALA A 70 4.17 -6.74 -10.33
C ALA A 70 3.79 -6.22 -11.72
#